data_AF-A0A855MBJ6-F1
#
_entry.id   AF-A0A855MBJ6-F1
#
_cell.length_a   1.000
_cell.length_b   1.000
_cell.length_c   1.000
_cell.angle_alpha   90.00
_cell.angle_beta   90.00
_cell.angle_gamma   90.00
#
_symmetry.space_group_name_H-M   'P 1'
#
loop_
_entity.id
_entity.type
_entity.pdbx_description
1 polymer ?
#
loop_
_entity_poly.entity_id
_entity_poly.type
_entity_poly.pdbx_seq_one_letter_code
_entity_poly.pdbx_strand_id
1 'polypeptide(L)'
;MKKFKSLDDVAQILGDGGACNPDIEFKTVGELVDALVDLGNTDKIFVRHDDHLGLKDKLSDDFLNSSLSVIDNTKFESAIEAVLDQANTIIPLFKRELSEDDLEEIKEDKMYRGENIDD
;
A
#
# COMPACT_ATOMS: atom_id res chain seq x y z
N MET A 1 0.80 13.76 9.09
CA MET A 1 0.48 13.80 7.64
C MET A 1 -1.02 14.02 7.47
N LYS A 2 -1.45 14.64 6.37
CA LYS A 2 -2.89 14.71 6.03
C LYS A 2 -3.34 13.32 5.59
N LYS A 3 -4.55 12.91 5.98
CA LYS A 3 -5.17 11.70 5.46
C LYS A 3 -5.51 11.88 3.98
N PHE A 4 -5.27 10.85 3.18
CA PHE A 4 -5.73 10.75 1.79
C PHE A 4 -7.25 10.70 1.77
N LYS A 5 -7.85 11.45 0.83
CA LYS A 5 -9.31 11.57 0.70
C LYS A 5 -9.84 11.00 -0.62
N SER A 6 -8.95 10.74 -1.57
CA SER A 6 -9.29 10.16 -2.86
C SER A 6 -8.23 9.15 -3.30
N LEU A 7 -8.63 8.22 -4.17
CA LEU A 7 -7.70 7.27 -4.78
C LEU A 7 -6.69 7.99 -5.68
N ASP A 8 -7.06 9.14 -6.28
CA ASP A 8 -6.13 10.00 -7.02
C ASP A 8 -4.98 10.50 -6.14
N ASP A 9 -5.25 10.92 -4.90
CA ASP A 9 -4.18 11.35 -3.99
C ASP A 9 -3.18 10.21 -3.72
N VAL A 10 -3.69 8.99 -3.58
CA VAL A 10 -2.88 7.78 -3.34
C VAL A 10 -2.08 7.41 -4.59
N ALA A 11 -2.75 7.41 -5.76
CA ALA A 11 -2.14 7.13 -7.05
C ALA A 11 -1.02 8.12 -7.37
N GLN A 12 -1.22 9.40 -7.07
CA GLN A 12 -0.17 10.40 -7.22
C GLN A 12 1.02 10.08 -6.32
N ILE A 13 0.81 9.83 -5.01
CA ILE A 13 1.94 9.56 -4.11
C ILE A 13 2.70 8.28 -4.46
N LEU A 14 2.01 7.24 -4.92
CA LEU A 14 2.63 5.99 -5.35
C LEU A 14 3.24 6.10 -6.75
N GLY A 15 2.76 7.00 -7.60
CA GLY A 15 3.14 7.10 -9.01
C GLY A 15 4.10 8.22 -9.36
N ASP A 16 4.32 9.22 -8.50
CA ASP A 16 5.10 10.45 -8.77
C ASP A 16 6.63 10.23 -8.83
N GLY A 17 7.10 9.02 -9.11
CA GLY A 17 8.53 8.69 -9.23
C GLY A 17 9.35 8.94 -7.95
N GLY A 18 8.67 9.12 -6.81
CA GLY A 18 9.26 9.46 -5.53
C GLY A 18 9.83 8.25 -4.79
N ALA A 19 10.02 8.37 -3.48
CA ALA A 19 10.60 7.32 -2.65
C ALA A 19 9.82 5.98 -2.67
N CYS A 20 8.56 5.98 -3.11
CA CYS A 20 7.67 4.82 -3.06
C CYS A 20 7.76 3.91 -4.31
N ASN A 21 7.99 4.45 -5.52
CA ASN A 21 8.00 3.70 -6.77
C ASN A 21 8.52 4.56 -7.94
N PRO A 22 8.96 3.96 -9.08
CA PRO A 22 9.27 4.70 -10.30
C PRO A 22 8.01 5.39 -10.87
N ASP A 23 8.20 6.35 -11.77
CA ASP A 23 7.09 7.07 -12.43
C ASP A 23 6.10 6.07 -13.07
N ILE A 24 4.95 5.88 -12.42
CA ILE A 24 3.94 4.90 -12.80
C ILE A 24 2.60 5.60 -12.82
N GLU A 25 1.94 5.58 -13.98
CA GLU A 25 0.56 6.02 -14.12
C GLU A 25 -0.37 4.81 -13.95
N PHE A 26 -1.13 4.80 -12.85
CA PHE A 26 -2.13 3.77 -12.60
C PHE A 26 -3.38 4.04 -13.43
N LYS A 27 -3.80 3.05 -14.23
CA LYS A 27 -5.01 3.14 -15.07
C LYS A 27 -6.21 2.59 -14.34
N THR A 28 -6.04 1.47 -13.64
CA THR A 28 -7.13 0.82 -12.89
C THR A 28 -6.92 0.90 -11.40
N VAL A 29 -8.01 0.74 -10.65
CA VAL A 29 -7.95 0.64 -9.18
C VAL A 29 -7.17 -0.61 -8.77
N GLY A 30 -7.27 -1.70 -9.52
CA GLY A 30 -6.53 -2.93 -9.26
C GLY A 30 -5.03 -2.71 -9.29
N GLU A 31 -4.51 -1.98 -10.30
CA GLU A 31 -3.08 -1.64 -10.37
C GLU A 31 -2.64 -0.79 -9.16
N LEU A 32 -3.48 0.13 -8.71
CA LEU A 32 -3.21 0.95 -7.52
C LEU A 32 -3.19 0.10 -6.24
N VAL A 33 -4.17 -0.78 -6.08
CA VAL A 33 -4.28 -1.68 -4.92
C VAL A 33 -3.10 -2.64 -4.90
N ASP A 34 -2.68 -3.16 -6.05
CA ASP A 34 -1.52 -4.04 -6.16
C ASP A 34 -0.24 -3.33 -5.72
N ALA A 35 0.00 -2.11 -6.21
CA ALA A 35 1.15 -1.33 -5.77
C ALA A 35 1.11 -0.98 -4.27
N LEU A 36 -0.08 -0.76 -3.71
CA LEU A 36 -0.23 -0.52 -2.28
C LEU A 36 0.07 -1.77 -1.44
N VAL A 37 -0.40 -2.93 -1.88
CA VAL A 37 -0.12 -4.23 -1.25
C VAL A 37 1.36 -4.56 -1.35
N ASP A 38 1.99 -4.34 -2.50
CA ASP A 38 3.43 -4.52 -2.70
C ASP A 38 4.23 -3.62 -1.77
N LEU A 39 3.81 -2.36 -1.59
CA LEU A 39 4.42 -1.45 -0.62
C LEU A 39 4.27 -1.99 0.81
N GLY A 40 3.08 -2.48 1.18
CA GLY A 40 2.81 -3.12 2.47
C GLY A 40 3.67 -4.36 2.72
N ASN A 41 4.00 -5.10 1.67
CA ASN A 41 4.85 -6.29 1.74
C ASN A 41 6.34 -5.98 1.94
N THR A 42 6.75 -4.71 1.89
CA THR A 42 8.11 -4.35 2.29
C THR A 42 8.33 -4.70 3.76
N ASP A 43 9.49 -5.25 4.10
CA ASP A 43 9.78 -5.73 5.47
C ASP A 43 9.54 -4.66 6.55
N LYS A 44 9.85 -3.42 6.17
CA LYS A 44 9.62 -2.22 6.96
C LYS A 44 8.19 -2.05 7.44
N ILE A 45 7.22 -2.39 6.60
CA ILE A 45 5.80 -2.25 6.90
C ILE A 45 5.26 -3.57 7.42
N PHE A 46 5.64 -4.69 6.80
CA PHE A 46 5.17 -6.02 7.15
C PHE A 46 5.36 -6.35 8.63
N VAL A 47 6.52 -5.99 9.21
CA VAL A 47 6.79 -6.22 10.64
C VAL A 47 5.85 -5.46 11.58
N ARG A 48 5.14 -4.43 11.08
CA ARG A 48 4.27 -3.54 11.87
C ARG A 48 2.79 -3.58 11.48
N HIS A 49 2.50 -3.99 10.26
CA HIS A 49 1.17 -3.93 9.65
C HIS A 49 1.06 -5.02 8.58
N ASP A 50 0.30 -6.07 8.86
CA ASP A 50 0.04 -7.21 7.98
C ASP A 50 -1.40 -7.23 7.44
N ASP A 51 -2.27 -6.34 7.94
CA ASP A 51 -3.68 -6.24 7.57
C ASP A 51 -3.91 -5.99 6.06
N HIS A 52 -2.88 -5.55 5.32
CA HIS A 52 -2.94 -5.34 3.88
C HIS A 52 -3.00 -6.65 3.07
N LEU A 53 -2.58 -7.78 3.63
CA LEU A 53 -2.49 -9.08 2.94
C LEU A 53 -3.84 -9.65 2.48
N GLY A 54 -4.96 -9.12 2.97
CA GLY A 54 -6.30 -9.50 2.55
C GLY A 54 -7.11 -8.36 1.91
N LEU A 55 -6.48 -7.22 1.60
CA LEU A 55 -7.20 -6.07 1.03
C LEU A 55 -7.80 -6.43 -0.32
N LYS A 56 -6.98 -6.95 -1.25
CA LYS A 56 -7.41 -7.26 -2.62
C LYS A 56 -8.54 -8.29 -2.66
N ASP A 57 -8.46 -9.33 -1.82
CA ASP A 57 -9.47 -10.41 -1.77
C ASP A 57 -10.84 -9.94 -1.27
N LYS A 58 -10.89 -8.82 -0.52
CA LYS A 58 -12.14 -8.21 -0.02
C LYS A 58 -12.80 -7.28 -1.04
N LEU A 59 -12.12 -6.97 -2.14
CA LEU A 59 -12.58 -6.03 -3.16
C LEU A 59 -13.20 -6.80 -4.33
N SER A 60 -14.32 -6.29 -4.84
CA SER A 60 -14.98 -6.89 -6.00
C SER A 60 -14.16 -6.70 -7.28
N ASP A 61 -14.16 -7.66 -8.19
CA ASP A 61 -13.50 -7.54 -9.50
C ASP A 61 -13.99 -6.33 -10.31
N ASP A 62 -15.28 -5.98 -10.19
CA ASP A 62 -15.87 -4.78 -10.80
C ASP A 62 -15.15 -3.50 -10.35
N PHE A 63 -14.80 -3.42 -9.07
CA PHE A 63 -14.06 -2.30 -8.50
C PHE A 63 -12.61 -2.30 -8.97
N LEU A 64 -11.93 -3.45 -8.90
CA LEU A 64 -10.53 -3.57 -9.30
C LEU A 64 -10.31 -3.27 -10.79
N ASN A 65 -11.26 -3.64 -11.65
CA ASN A 65 -11.19 -3.34 -13.08
C ASN A 65 -11.70 -1.94 -13.44
N SER A 66 -12.24 -1.18 -12.47
CA SER A 66 -12.69 0.19 -12.73
C SER A 66 -11.50 1.10 -13.00
N SER A 67 -11.67 2.01 -13.96
CA SER A 67 -10.69 3.05 -14.26
C SER A 67 -10.72 4.12 -13.18
N LEU A 68 -9.54 4.49 -12.65
CA LEU A 68 -9.42 5.48 -11.57
C LEU A 68 -10.06 6.83 -11.96
N SER A 69 -9.86 7.24 -13.21
CA SER A 69 -10.34 8.51 -13.76
C SER A 69 -11.86 8.64 -13.90
N VAL A 70 -12.60 7.55 -13.88
CA VAL A 70 -14.08 7.55 -14.07
C VAL A 70 -14.80 6.67 -13.05
N ILE A 71 -14.15 6.42 -11.90
CA ILE A 71 -14.71 5.54 -10.89
C ILE A 71 -16.01 6.11 -10.29
N ASP A 72 -17.01 5.23 -10.15
CA ASP A 72 -18.25 5.57 -9.47
C ASP A 72 -18.04 5.55 -7.94
N ASN A 73 -17.71 6.73 -7.40
CA ASN A 73 -17.44 6.92 -5.97
C ASN A 73 -18.63 6.53 -5.08
N THR A 74 -19.86 6.60 -5.57
CA THR A 74 -21.05 6.26 -4.80
C THR A 74 -21.31 4.76 -4.81
N LYS A 75 -21.10 4.09 -5.94
CA LYS A 75 -21.25 2.63 -6.05
C LYS A 75 -20.22 1.88 -5.20
N PHE A 76 -18.99 2.41 -5.11
CA PHE A 76 -17.87 1.73 -4.47
C PHE A 76 -17.37 2.40 -3.19
N GLU A 77 -18.18 3.23 -2.53
CA GLU A 77 -17.79 4.03 -1.35
C GLU A 77 -17.04 3.21 -0.29
N SER A 78 -17.59 2.07 0.13
CA SER A 78 -16.96 1.21 1.15
C SER A 78 -15.63 0.59 0.68
N ALA A 79 -15.53 0.25 -0.61
CA ALA A 79 -14.31 -0.30 -1.18
C ALA A 79 -13.22 0.78 -1.28
N ILE A 80 -13.60 2.00 -1.66
CA ILE A 80 -12.71 3.17 -1.68
C ILE A 80 -12.22 3.48 -0.27
N GLU A 81 -13.11 3.51 0.72
CA GLU A 81 -12.75 3.75 2.12
C GLU A 81 -11.74 2.72 2.64
N ALA A 82 -11.95 1.43 2.34
CA ALA A 82 -11.01 0.38 2.73
C ALA A 82 -9.61 0.58 2.13
N VAL A 83 -9.52 0.94 0.84
CA VAL A 83 -8.23 1.22 0.18
C VAL A 83 -7.58 2.47 0.79
N LEU A 84 -8.36 3.52 1.04
CA LEU A 84 -7.85 4.74 1.67
C LEU A 84 -7.36 4.50 3.09
N ASP A 85 -8.03 3.67 3.88
CA ASP A 85 -7.62 3.36 5.25
C ASP A 85 -6.26 2.65 5.29
N GLN A 86 -6.08 1.67 4.39
CA GLN A 86 -4.79 1.00 4.22
C GLN A 86 -3.71 1.95 3.71
N ALA A 87 -4.00 2.79 2.71
CA ALA A 87 -3.07 3.79 2.20
C ALA A 87 -2.64 4.80 3.27
N ASN A 88 -3.57 5.20 4.14
CA ASN A 88 -3.32 6.10 5.26
C ASN A 88 -2.45 5.48 6.36
N THR A 89 -2.28 4.17 6.37
CA THR A 89 -1.43 3.46 7.33
C THR A 89 -0.08 3.10 6.71
N ILE A 90 -0.11 2.48 5.53
CA ILE A 90 1.08 1.99 4.82
C ILE A 90 1.99 3.15 4.39
N ILE A 91 1.48 4.18 3.72
CA ILE A 91 2.33 5.24 3.17
C ILE A 91 3.09 6.02 4.26
N PRO A 92 2.48 6.40 5.40
CA PRO A 92 3.23 7.02 6.49
C PRO A 92 4.28 6.09 7.12
N LEU A 93 3.97 4.80 7.31
CA LEU A 93 4.95 3.82 7.81
C LEU A 93 6.14 3.70 6.84
N PHE A 94 5.87 3.63 5.55
CA PHE A 94 6.89 3.58 4.51
C PHE A 94 7.79 4.83 4.50
N LYS A 95 7.21 6.02 4.66
CA LYS A 95 7.95 7.29 4.64
C LYS A 95 8.69 7.60 5.93
N ARG A 96 8.39 6.89 7.03
CA ARG A 96 9.06 7.09 8.31
C ARG A 96 10.52 6.67 8.21
N GLU A 97 11.45 7.41 8.81
CA GLU A 97 12.82 6.93 8.94
C GLU A 97 12.87 5.72 9.88
N LEU A 98 13.74 4.75 9.60
CA LEU A 98 13.93 3.58 10.44
C LEU A 98 15.03 3.86 11.47
N SER A 99 14.74 3.57 12.74
CA SER A 99 15.76 3.53 13.79
C SER A 99 16.57 2.23 13.73
N GLU A 100 17.66 2.16 14.50
CA GLU A 100 18.43 0.92 14.68
C GLU A 100 17.55 -0.21 15.25
N ASP A 101 16.69 0.11 16.23
CA ASP A 101 15.71 -0.83 16.78
C ASP A 101 14.74 -1.34 15.71
N ASP A 102 14.26 -0.47 14.80
CA ASP A 102 13.37 -0.90 13.71
C ASP A 102 14.08 -1.87 12.76
N LEU A 103 15.36 -1.65 12.48
CA LEU A 103 16.16 -2.53 11.63
C LEU A 103 16.42 -3.87 12.32
N GLU A 104 16.60 -3.88 13.64
CA GLU A 104 16.74 -5.10 14.43
C GLU A 104 15.42 -5.90 14.44
N GLU A 105 14.28 -5.26 14.68
CA GLU A 105 12.94 -5.90 14.59
C GLU A 105 12.71 -6.54 13.21
N ILE A 106 13.00 -5.80 12.13
CA ILE A 106 12.89 -6.30 10.75
C ILE A 106 13.79 -7.53 10.55
N LYS A 107 15.01 -7.48 11.07
CA LYS A 107 15.98 -8.57 10.94
C LYS A 107 15.53 -9.82 11.71
N GLU A 108 15.01 -9.65 12.92
CA GLU A 108 14.46 -10.73 13.73
C GLU A 108 13.24 -11.37 13.05
N ASP A 109 12.33 -10.56 12.49
CA ASP A 109 11.17 -11.04 11.74
C ASP A 109 11.59 -11.84 10.49
N LYS A 110 12.57 -11.34 9.71
CA LYS A 110 13.16 -12.09 8.59
C LYS A 110 13.71 -13.44 9.00
N MET A 111 14.49 -13.48 10.09
CA MET A 111 15.02 -14.74 10.64
C MET A 111 13.89 -15.70 11.03
N TYR A 112 12.84 -15.19 11.68
CA TYR A 112 11.70 -16.00 12.12
C TYR A 112 10.90 -16.57 10.95
N ARG A 113 10.73 -15.80 9.86
CA ARG A 113 10.08 -16.24 8.62
C ARG A 113 10.96 -17.19 7.78
N GLY A 114 12.23 -17.37 8.15
CA GLY A 114 13.18 -18.23 7.45
C GLY A 114 13.76 -17.60 6.18
N GLU A 115 13.70 -16.27 6.05
CA GLU A 115 14.35 -15.55 4.97
C GLU A 115 15.86 -15.45 5.21
N ASN A 116 16.64 -15.56 4.13
CA ASN A 116 18.10 -15.43 4.21
C ASN A 116 18.46 -13.96 4.45
N ILE A 117 19.01 -13.68 5.62
CA ILE A 117 19.45 -12.35 6.08
C ILE A 117 20.80 -11.89 5.51
N ASP A 118 21.39 -12.69 4.61
CA ASP A 118 22.73 -12.52 4.04
C ASP A 118 22.75 -12.06 2.55
N ASP A 119 21.59 -11.74 1.94
CA ASP A 119 21.48 -11.24 0.55
C ASP A 119 21.28 -9.71 0.48
#